data_AF-A0A2A4YFZ0-F1
#
_entry.id   AF-A0A2A4YFZ0-F1
#
_cell.length_a   1.000
_cell.length_b   1.000
_cell.length_c   1.000
_cell.angle_alpha   90.00
_cell.angle_beta   90.00
_cell.angle_gamma   90.00
#
_symmetry.space_group_name_H-M   'P 1'
#
loop_
_entity.id
_entity.type
_entity.pdbx_description
1 polymer ?
#
loop_
_entity_poly.entity_id
_entity_poly.type
_entity_poly.pdbx_seq_one_letter_code
_entity_poly.pdbx_strand_id
1 'polypeptide(L)'
;MGNVKQETKLKELKELESVIEKAIKKVGGRKENDLCKYIPVSSGGYIHHFTLRKMKSKQPAELSSMIEKFIINPSKPSIVAPKQRAPRGSRKRRDHITFTKGQLDRLLNMARLSGDKEMISVLSPKKSLAACKRDLIQAIRQGIVDHELWNDYLEAANAHQALAASITSEASLFQ
;
A
#
# COMPACT_ATOMS: atom_id res chain seq x y z
N MET A 1 5.95 -43.97 -4.57
CA MET A 1 4.87 -43.51 -3.65
C MET A 1 4.54 -42.00 -3.78
N GLY A 2 4.77 -41.37 -4.95
CA GLY A 2 4.54 -39.92 -5.14
C GLY A 2 3.16 -39.52 -5.68
N ASN A 3 2.55 -40.34 -6.56
CA ASN A 3 1.29 -39.97 -7.25
C ASN A 3 0.03 -40.00 -6.38
N VAL A 4 -0.04 -40.89 -5.39
CA VAL A 4 -1.24 -41.04 -4.53
C VAL A 4 -1.48 -39.81 -3.64
N LYS A 5 -0.42 -39.07 -3.27
CA LYS A 5 -0.52 -37.84 -2.45
C LYS A 5 -0.97 -36.62 -3.26
N GLN A 6 -0.84 -36.63 -4.59
CA GLN A 6 -1.30 -35.52 -5.43
C GLN A 6 -2.78 -35.64 -5.78
N GLU A 7 -3.26 -36.86 -6.06
CA GLU A 7 -4.67 -37.11 -6.35
C GLU A 7 -5.60 -36.83 -5.15
N THR A 8 -5.15 -37.17 -3.95
CA THR A 8 -5.89 -36.88 -2.70
C THR A 8 -6.02 -35.38 -2.44
N LYS A 9 -4.95 -34.61 -2.62
CA LYS A 9 -4.99 -33.13 -2.52
C LYS A 9 -5.94 -32.47 -3.51
N LEU A 10 -6.03 -32.98 -4.74
CA LEU A 10 -6.94 -32.47 -5.75
C LEU A 10 -8.41 -32.72 -5.38
N LYS A 11 -8.71 -33.87 -4.78
CA LYS A 11 -10.06 -34.19 -4.28
C LYS A 11 -10.44 -33.31 -3.09
N GLU A 12 -9.54 -33.13 -2.12
CA GLU A 12 -9.74 -32.26 -0.96
C GLU A 12 -9.99 -30.79 -1.37
N LEU A 13 -9.29 -30.29 -2.40
CA LEU A 13 -9.51 -28.94 -2.92
C LEU A 13 -10.88 -28.78 -3.57
N LYS A 14 -11.34 -29.78 -4.33
CA LYS A 14 -12.67 -29.76 -4.96
C LYS A 14 -13.78 -29.82 -3.92
N GLU A 15 -13.62 -30.65 -2.89
CA GLU A 15 -14.56 -30.74 -1.77
C GLU A 15 -14.63 -29.42 -1.01
N LEU A 16 -13.46 -28.82 -0.71
CA LEU A 16 -13.39 -27.51 -0.08
C LEU A 16 -14.09 -26.41 -0.88
N GLU A 17 -13.92 -26.40 -2.21
CA GLU A 17 -14.60 -25.43 -3.08
C GLU A 17 -16.13 -25.62 -3.04
N SER A 18 -16.62 -26.86 -3.04
CA SER A 18 -18.04 -27.15 -2.86
C SER A 18 -18.58 -26.65 -1.50
N VAL A 19 -17.81 -26.82 -0.43
CA VAL A 19 -18.16 -26.34 0.92
C VAL A 19 -18.19 -24.81 0.97
N ILE A 20 -17.22 -24.15 0.34
CA ILE A 20 -17.17 -22.67 0.21
C ILE A 20 -18.39 -22.15 -0.54
N GLU A 21 -18.77 -22.76 -1.67
CA GLU A 21 -19.95 -22.34 -2.42
C GLU A 21 -21.25 -22.48 -1.63
N LYS A 22 -21.42 -23.59 -0.91
CA LYS A 22 -22.58 -23.80 -0.02
C LYS A 22 -22.62 -22.74 1.08
N ALA A 23 -21.47 -22.43 1.66
CA ALA A 23 -21.35 -21.40 2.69
C ALA A 23 -21.71 -20.01 2.14
N ILE A 24 -21.25 -19.65 0.93
CA ILE A 24 -21.56 -18.37 0.27
C ILE A 24 -23.06 -18.24 0.03
N LYS A 25 -23.69 -19.28 -0.51
CA LYS A 25 -25.14 -19.31 -0.74
C LYS A 25 -25.92 -19.14 0.56
N LYS A 26 -25.47 -19.77 1.65
CA LYS A 26 -26.13 -19.67 2.96
C LYS A 26 -26.04 -18.28 3.59
N VAL A 27 -24.88 -17.61 3.48
CA VAL A 27 -24.71 -16.24 4.02
C VAL A 27 -25.21 -15.14 3.07
N GLY A 28 -25.69 -15.49 1.87
CA GLY A 28 -26.08 -14.52 0.84
C GLY A 28 -24.91 -13.68 0.30
N GLY A 29 -23.69 -14.22 0.34
CA GLY A 29 -22.47 -13.53 -0.11
C GLY A 29 -22.31 -13.57 -1.63
N ARG A 30 -21.44 -12.71 -2.18
CA ARG A 30 -21.05 -12.75 -3.60
C ARG A 30 -19.62 -13.22 -3.80
N LYS A 31 -18.76 -13.01 -2.80
CA LYS A 31 -17.32 -13.32 -2.87
C LYS A 31 -16.93 -14.19 -1.67
N GLU A 32 -15.90 -15.00 -1.84
CA GLU A 32 -15.30 -15.79 -0.74
C GLU A 32 -14.92 -14.89 0.46
N ASN A 33 -14.53 -13.64 0.19
CA ASN A 33 -14.21 -12.65 1.20
C ASN A 33 -15.36 -12.35 2.17
N ASP A 34 -16.61 -12.61 1.79
CA ASP A 34 -17.78 -12.38 2.67
C ASP A 34 -17.85 -13.43 3.79
N LEU A 35 -17.31 -14.64 3.56
CA LEU A 35 -17.22 -15.71 4.57
C LEU A 35 -16.33 -15.31 5.74
N CYS A 36 -15.36 -14.43 5.50
CA CYS A 36 -14.38 -14.02 6.49
C CYS A 36 -15.02 -13.48 7.78
N LYS A 37 -16.16 -12.77 7.67
CA LYS A 37 -16.85 -12.14 8.80
C LYS A 37 -17.49 -13.15 9.77
N TYR A 38 -17.65 -14.40 9.35
CA TYR A 38 -18.36 -15.44 10.11
C TYR A 38 -17.41 -16.45 10.77
N ILE A 39 -16.12 -16.41 10.44
CA ILE A 39 -15.13 -17.34 10.98
C ILE A 39 -14.31 -16.61 12.05
N PRO A 40 -14.48 -16.93 13.35
CA PRO A 40 -13.72 -16.31 14.42
C PRO A 40 -12.27 -16.84 14.46
N VAL A 41 -11.35 -16.00 14.91
CA VAL A 41 -9.93 -16.36 15.12
C VAL A 41 -9.58 -16.30 16.60
N SER A 42 -8.70 -17.19 17.06
CA SER A 42 -8.23 -17.24 18.46
C SER A 42 -7.63 -15.93 18.98
N SER A 43 -7.04 -15.11 18.10
CA SER A 43 -6.46 -13.81 18.47
C SER A 43 -7.49 -12.69 18.72
N GLY A 44 -8.79 -13.00 18.56
CA GLY A 44 -9.89 -12.05 18.55
C GLY A 44 -10.20 -11.54 17.13
N GLY A 45 -11.49 -11.28 16.88
CA GLY A 45 -12.00 -10.85 15.59
C GLY A 45 -12.27 -11.98 14.60
N TYR A 46 -12.49 -11.61 13.35
CA TYR A 46 -12.83 -12.50 12.24
C TYR A 46 -11.61 -12.74 11.33
N ILE A 47 -11.61 -13.85 10.57
CA ILE A 47 -10.46 -14.24 9.74
C ILE A 47 -10.20 -13.21 8.63
N HIS A 48 -8.95 -12.82 8.43
CA HIS A 48 -8.62 -11.94 7.31
C HIS A 48 -8.61 -12.72 5.98
N HIS A 49 -8.99 -12.08 4.88
CA HIS A 49 -9.02 -12.74 3.55
C HIS A 49 -7.65 -13.30 3.13
N PHE A 50 -6.55 -12.67 3.54
CA PHE A 50 -5.20 -13.22 3.33
C PHE A 50 -4.99 -14.55 4.07
N THR A 51 -5.51 -14.68 5.29
CA THR A 51 -5.46 -15.90 6.07
C THR A 51 -6.34 -16.97 5.43
N LEU A 52 -7.55 -16.61 4.97
CA LEU A 52 -8.43 -17.53 4.22
C LEU A 52 -7.71 -18.11 2.98
N ARG A 53 -7.10 -17.25 2.17
CA ARG A 53 -6.33 -17.66 0.98
C ARG A 53 -5.14 -18.54 1.35
N LYS A 54 -4.44 -18.23 2.45
CA LYS A 54 -3.32 -19.02 2.96
C LYS A 54 -3.76 -20.40 3.45
N MET A 55 -4.91 -20.50 4.13
CA MET A 55 -5.44 -21.77 4.62
C MET A 55 -5.95 -22.66 3.50
N LYS A 56 -6.56 -22.09 2.44
CA LYS A 56 -6.92 -22.85 1.23
C LYS A 56 -5.72 -23.62 0.65
N SER A 57 -4.53 -23.02 0.66
CA SER A 57 -3.31 -23.66 0.13
C SER A 57 -2.55 -24.53 1.14
N LYS A 58 -2.51 -24.15 2.42
CA LYS A 58 -1.69 -24.84 3.44
C LYS A 58 -2.44 -25.89 4.25
N GLN A 59 -3.70 -25.63 4.60
CA GLN A 59 -4.51 -26.41 5.54
C GLN A 59 -5.99 -26.43 5.08
N PRO A 60 -6.29 -27.09 3.94
CA PRO A 60 -7.65 -27.10 3.39
C PRO A 60 -8.66 -27.81 4.30
N ALA A 61 -8.26 -28.91 4.95
CA ALA A 61 -9.12 -29.67 5.86
C ALA A 61 -9.59 -28.84 7.07
N GLU A 62 -8.68 -28.06 7.66
CA GLU A 62 -8.98 -27.21 8.81
C GLU A 62 -9.96 -26.08 8.43
N LEU A 63 -9.78 -25.51 7.23
CA LEU A 63 -10.70 -24.51 6.69
C LEU A 63 -12.09 -25.10 6.45
N SER A 64 -12.20 -26.31 5.90
CA SER A 64 -13.48 -26.99 5.71
C SER A 64 -14.22 -27.17 7.04
N SER A 65 -13.53 -27.69 8.05
CA SER A 65 -14.10 -27.88 9.39
C SER A 65 -14.58 -26.57 10.02
N MET A 66 -13.82 -25.48 9.86
CA MET A 66 -14.24 -24.16 10.34
C MET A 66 -15.50 -23.64 9.64
N ILE A 67 -15.57 -23.79 8.31
CA ILE A 67 -16.74 -23.36 7.54
C ILE A 67 -17.98 -24.18 7.95
N GLU A 68 -17.83 -25.49 8.13
CA GLU A 68 -18.92 -26.34 8.59
C GLU A 68 -19.42 -25.93 9.98
N LYS A 69 -18.48 -25.75 10.92
CA LYS A 69 -18.79 -25.40 12.31
C LYS A 69 -19.47 -24.03 12.46
N PHE A 70 -18.97 -23.01 11.76
CA PHE A 70 -19.40 -21.62 11.99
C PHE A 70 -20.39 -21.08 10.95
N ILE A 71 -20.55 -21.74 9.80
CA ILE A 71 -21.43 -21.29 8.72
C ILE A 71 -22.50 -22.32 8.37
N ILE A 72 -22.13 -23.59 8.13
CA ILE A 72 -23.08 -24.60 7.64
C ILE A 72 -23.97 -25.15 8.76
N ASN A 73 -23.43 -25.46 9.92
CA ASN A 73 -24.20 -26.01 11.04
C ASN A 73 -25.14 -25.00 11.73
N PRO A 74 -24.77 -23.73 11.98
CA PRO A 74 -25.67 -22.80 12.64
C PRO A 74 -26.83 -22.36 11.72
N SER A 75 -28.06 -22.31 12.25
CA SER A 75 -29.25 -21.85 11.51
C SER A 75 -29.11 -20.39 11.04
N LYS A 76 -28.55 -19.53 11.89
CA LYS A 76 -28.15 -18.16 11.56
C LYS A 76 -26.66 -17.96 11.90
N PRO A 77 -25.77 -17.87 10.90
CA PRO A 77 -24.35 -17.66 11.16
C PRO A 77 -24.12 -16.29 11.78
N SER A 78 -23.39 -16.25 12.91
CA SER A 78 -23.16 -15.00 13.65
C SER A 78 -22.02 -14.21 13.02
N ILE A 79 -22.25 -12.91 12.79
CA ILE A 79 -21.20 -11.99 12.37
C ILE A 79 -20.28 -11.75 13.57
N VAL A 80 -18.99 -12.02 13.37
CA VAL A 80 -17.97 -11.82 14.39
C VAL A 80 -17.52 -10.36 14.35
N ALA A 81 -17.61 -9.68 15.48
CA ALA A 81 -17.18 -8.29 15.60
C ALA A 81 -15.68 -8.17 15.28
N PRO A 82 -15.25 -7.11 14.58
CA PRO A 82 -13.82 -6.86 14.35
C PRO A 82 -13.06 -6.76 15.68
N LYS A 83 -11.82 -7.24 15.69
CA LYS A 83 -10.92 -7.05 16.84
C LYS A 83 -10.78 -5.56 17.13
N GLN A 84 -11.06 -5.15 18.36
CA GLN A 84 -10.81 -3.77 18.78
C GLN A 84 -9.33 -3.47 18.63
N ARG A 85 -9.01 -2.36 17.94
CA ARG A 85 -7.63 -1.90 17.83
C ARG A 85 -7.19 -1.48 19.22
N ALA A 86 -5.98 -1.89 19.62
CA ALA A 86 -5.37 -1.37 20.82
C ALA A 86 -5.37 0.17 20.75
N PRO A 87 -5.64 0.88 21.86
CA PRO A 87 -5.55 2.33 21.91
C PRO A 87 -4.20 2.76 21.33
N ARG A 88 -4.25 3.46 20.20
CA ARG A 88 -3.04 3.97 19.57
C ARG A 88 -2.61 5.15 20.42
N GLY A 89 -1.66 4.94 21.33
CA GLY A 89 -1.07 6.03 22.11
C GLY A 89 -0.67 7.16 21.17
N SER A 90 -0.87 8.41 21.60
CA SER A 90 -0.50 9.59 20.81
C SER A 90 1.02 9.60 20.63
N ARG A 91 1.51 9.04 19.53
CA ARG A 91 2.92 9.11 19.12
C ARG A 91 3.18 10.41 18.36
N LYS A 92 2.59 11.52 18.81
CA LYS A 92 3.06 12.84 18.40
C LYS A 92 4.35 13.07 19.17
N ARG A 93 5.50 12.94 18.50
CA ARG A 93 6.77 13.43 19.04
C ARG A 93 6.59 14.93 19.24
N ARG A 94 6.36 15.35 20.49
CA ARG A 94 6.04 16.73 20.86
C ARG A 94 7.20 17.68 20.52
N ASP A 95 8.39 17.12 20.32
CA ASP A 95 9.62 17.86 20.03
C ASP A 95 9.83 18.14 18.54
N HIS A 96 8.99 17.61 17.64
CA HIS A 96 9.14 17.86 16.20
C HIS A 96 8.35 19.11 15.79
N ILE A 97 9.06 20.19 15.52
CA ILE A 97 8.48 21.38 14.88
C ILE A 97 8.02 20.97 13.48
N THR A 98 6.73 21.17 13.20
CA THR A 98 6.16 20.92 11.88
C THR A 98 6.07 22.25 11.15
N PHE A 99 6.81 22.42 10.06
CA PHE A 99 6.75 23.62 9.24
C PHE A 99 5.59 23.53 8.24
N THR A 100 4.89 24.65 8.04
CA THR A 100 3.96 24.77 6.91
C THR A 100 4.72 25.00 5.61
N LYS A 101 4.08 24.75 4.47
CA LYS A 101 4.69 24.96 3.14
C LYS A 101 5.29 26.37 3.00
N GLY A 102 4.51 27.40 3.32
CA GLY A 102 4.98 28.79 3.23
C GLY A 102 6.14 29.13 4.20
N GLN A 103 6.26 28.42 5.34
CA GLN A 103 7.42 28.59 6.23
C GLN A 103 8.68 27.95 5.63
N LEU A 104 8.54 26.79 4.97
CA LEU A 104 9.64 26.15 4.24
C LEU A 104 10.09 27.02 3.06
N ASP A 105 9.16 27.61 2.32
CA ASP A 105 9.48 28.49 1.17
C ASP A 105 10.24 29.75 1.63
N ARG A 106 9.82 30.36 2.75
CA ARG A 106 10.56 31.48 3.37
C ARG A 106 11.94 31.06 3.84
N LEU A 107 12.07 29.88 4.45
CA LEU A 107 13.35 29.35 4.92
C LEU A 107 14.30 29.06 3.75
N LEU A 108 13.79 28.51 2.65
CA LEU A 108 14.54 28.28 1.41
C LEU A 108 15.03 29.61 0.81
N ASN A 109 14.20 30.65 0.79
CA ASN A 109 14.61 31.97 0.31
C ASN A 109 15.69 32.60 1.20
N MET A 110 15.59 32.45 2.53
CA MET A 110 16.66 32.90 3.43
C MET A 110 17.96 32.13 3.19
N ALA A 111 17.89 30.82 2.98
CA ALA A 111 19.05 29.99 2.66
C ALA A 111 19.72 30.40 1.33
N ARG A 112 18.93 30.75 0.31
CA ARG A 112 19.41 31.30 -0.97
C ARG A 112 20.15 32.63 -0.78
N LEU A 113 19.60 33.53 0.05
CA LEU A 113 20.21 34.83 0.34
C LEU A 113 21.50 34.72 1.16
N SER A 114 21.57 33.76 2.11
CA SER A 114 22.75 33.52 2.92
C SER A 114 23.82 32.67 2.23
N GLY A 115 23.53 32.11 1.04
CA GLY A 115 24.43 31.22 0.33
C GLY A 115 24.62 29.85 1.00
N ASP A 116 23.71 29.45 1.88
CA ASP A 116 23.77 28.17 2.60
C ASP A 116 23.35 27.02 1.68
N LYS A 117 24.35 26.44 0.99
CA LYS A 117 24.16 25.36 0.01
C LYS A 117 23.56 24.10 0.62
N GLU A 118 23.82 23.82 1.90
CA GLU A 118 23.27 22.64 2.56
C GLU A 118 21.78 22.82 2.84
N MET A 119 21.39 23.96 3.39
CA MET A 119 19.97 24.26 3.62
C MET A 119 19.19 24.35 2.30
N ILE A 120 19.77 24.92 1.24
CA ILE A 120 19.16 24.92 -0.09
C ILE A 120 18.92 23.48 -0.57
N SER A 121 19.93 22.60 -0.51
CA SER A 121 19.81 21.20 -0.93
C SER A 121 18.74 20.41 -0.15
N VAL A 122 18.61 20.68 1.15
CA VAL A 122 17.64 20.01 2.02
C VAL A 122 16.22 20.52 1.80
N LEU A 123 16.05 21.83 1.62
CA LEU A 123 14.76 22.51 1.54
C LEU A 123 14.23 22.64 0.11
N SER A 124 15.09 22.53 -0.90
CA SER A 124 14.68 22.60 -2.31
C SER A 124 13.60 21.54 -2.59
N PRO A 125 12.54 21.90 -3.33
CA PRO A 125 11.47 20.98 -3.65
C PRO A 125 12.01 19.76 -4.42
N LYS A 126 12.01 18.59 -3.78
CA LYS A 126 12.38 17.31 -4.43
C LYS A 126 11.27 16.78 -5.33
N LYS A 127 10.51 17.67 -5.98
CA LYS A 127 9.56 17.25 -7.00
C LYS A 127 10.37 16.61 -8.12
N SER A 128 10.02 15.38 -8.50
CA SER A 128 10.67 14.74 -9.63
C SER A 128 10.39 15.54 -10.91
N LEU A 129 11.30 15.51 -11.87
CA LEU A 129 11.11 16.15 -13.19
C LEU A 129 9.77 15.74 -13.83
N ALA A 130 9.36 14.48 -13.64
CA ALA A 130 8.07 13.96 -14.11
C ALA A 130 6.86 14.58 -13.40
N ALA A 131 6.98 14.99 -12.13
CA ALA A 131 5.95 15.73 -11.41
C ALA A 131 5.86 17.17 -11.92
N CYS A 132 6.98 17.89 -12.02
CA CYS A 132 7.01 19.26 -12.54
C CYS A 132 6.46 19.34 -13.98
N LYS A 133 6.80 18.38 -14.85
CA LYS A 133 6.24 18.30 -16.22
C LYS A 133 4.71 18.16 -16.23
N ARG A 134 4.15 17.31 -15.36
CA ARG A 134 2.70 17.11 -15.29
C ARG A 134 1.97 18.36 -14.79
N ASP A 135 2.50 18.97 -13.73
CA ASP A 135 1.93 20.18 -13.15
C ASP A 135 2.00 21.34 -14.18
N LEU A 136 3.11 21.47 -14.92
CA LEU A 136 3.28 22.51 -15.95
C LEU A 136 2.31 22.32 -17.12
N ILE A 137 2.15 21.09 -17.62
CA ILE A 137 1.17 20.77 -18.67
C ILE A 137 -0.25 21.09 -18.19
N GLN A 138 -0.55 20.81 -16.93
CA GLN A 138 -1.86 21.12 -16.35
C GLN A 138 -2.11 22.63 -16.26
N ALA A 139 -1.11 23.41 -15.80
CA ALA A 139 -1.19 24.87 -15.75
C ALA A 139 -1.42 25.47 -17.15
N ILE A 140 -0.68 25.00 -18.16
CA ILE A 140 -0.84 25.40 -19.57
C ILE A 140 -2.25 25.08 -20.08
N ARG A 141 -2.77 23.88 -19.80
CA ARG A 141 -4.14 23.49 -20.18
C ARG A 141 -5.22 24.35 -19.54
N GLN A 142 -4.94 24.88 -18.35
CA GLN A 142 -5.85 25.76 -17.61
C GLN A 142 -5.66 27.25 -17.99
N GLY A 143 -4.69 27.57 -18.86
CA GLY A 143 -4.36 28.95 -19.23
C GLY A 143 -3.70 29.75 -18.11
N ILE A 144 -3.14 29.08 -17.09
CA ILE A 144 -2.49 29.72 -15.94
C ILE A 144 -0.98 29.75 -16.20
N VAL A 145 -0.39 30.94 -16.12
CA VAL A 145 1.06 31.13 -16.18
C VAL A 145 1.60 31.17 -14.75
N ASP A 146 2.26 30.09 -14.35
CA ASP A 146 2.92 29.98 -13.05
C ASP A 146 4.45 30.06 -13.23
N HIS A 147 5.01 31.22 -12.90
CA HIS A 147 6.44 31.49 -13.02
C HIS A 147 7.27 30.69 -12.01
N GLU A 148 6.73 30.38 -10.83
CA GLU A 148 7.44 29.56 -9.85
C GLU A 148 7.53 28.11 -10.33
N LEU A 149 6.44 27.58 -10.87
CA LEU A 149 6.41 26.23 -11.43
C LEU A 149 7.36 26.05 -12.62
N TRP A 150 7.53 27.10 -13.44
CA TRP A 150 8.51 27.13 -14.51
C TRP A 150 9.95 27.08 -13.98
N ASN A 151 10.25 27.86 -12.94
CA ASN A 151 11.57 27.87 -12.31
C ASN A 151 11.87 26.52 -11.64
N ASP A 152 10.90 25.92 -10.95
CA ASP A 152 11.02 24.57 -10.37
C ASP A 152 11.29 23.51 -11.46
N TYR A 153 10.66 23.63 -12.63
CA TYR A 153 10.92 22.76 -13.78
C TYR A 153 12.35 22.93 -14.31
N LEU A 154 12.82 24.17 -14.47
CA LEU A 154 14.19 24.46 -14.92
C LEU A 154 15.24 23.93 -13.94
N GLU A 155 15.03 24.13 -12.64
CA GLU A 155 15.92 23.62 -11.58
C GLU A 155 15.98 22.08 -11.63
N ALA A 156 14.82 21.42 -11.73
CA ALA A 156 14.74 19.96 -11.85
C ALA A 156 15.35 19.43 -13.17
N ALA A 157 15.19 20.15 -14.29
CA ALA A 157 15.75 19.77 -15.58
C ALA A 157 17.28 19.88 -15.58
N ASN A 158 17.82 20.97 -15.02
CA ASN A 158 19.27 21.17 -14.89
C ASN A 158 19.90 20.13 -13.95
N ALA A 159 19.25 19.82 -12.82
CA ALA A 159 19.70 18.77 -11.91
C ALA A 159 19.72 17.39 -12.59
N HIS A 160 18.70 17.07 -13.39
CA HIS A 160 18.64 15.82 -14.15
C HIS A 160 19.70 15.73 -15.26
N GLN A 161 20.01 16.85 -15.93
CA GLN A 161 21.09 16.90 -16.91
C GLN A 161 22.47 16.76 -16.26
N ALA A 162 22.70 17.42 -15.13
CA ALA A 162 23.95 17.29 -14.37
C ALA A 162 24.19 15.85 -13.91
N LEU A 163 23.14 15.16 -13.43
CA LEU A 163 23.21 13.74 -13.07
C LEU A 163 23.47 12.84 -14.28
N ALA A 164 22.83 13.11 -15.42
CA ALA A 164 23.08 12.34 -16.64
C ALA A 164 24.52 12.54 -17.16
N ALA A 165 25.06 13.75 -17.06
CA ALA A 165 26.43 14.06 -17.45
C ALA A 165 27.47 13.39 -16.54
N SER A 166 27.23 13.33 -15.22
CA SER A 166 28.14 12.65 -14.30
C SER A 166 28.21 11.14 -14.57
N ILE A 167 27.06 10.51 -14.84
CA ILE A 167 26.99 9.08 -15.18
C ILE A 167 27.76 8.76 -16.47
N THR A 168 27.65 9.61 -17.49
CA THR A 168 28.39 9.44 -18.76
C THR A 168 29.90 9.60 -18.56
N SER A 169 30.33 10.53 -17.69
CA SER A 169 31.76 10.74 -17.42
C SER A 169 32.41 9.60 -16.63
N GLU A 170 31.70 8.97 -15.69
CA GLU A 170 32.18 7.77 -14.99
C GLU A 170 32.28 6.56 -15.94
N ALA A 171 31.32 6.41 -16.86
CA ALA A 171 31.36 5.34 -17.86
C ALA A 171 32.57 5.44 -18.82
N SER A 172 33.05 6.65 -19.11
CA SER A 172 34.24 6.87 -19.96
C SER A 172 35.59 6.64 -19.27
N LEU A 173 35.62 6.50 -17.92
CA LEU A 173 36.84 6.21 -17.15
C LEU A 173 37.13 4.70 -17.00
N PHE A 174 36.19 3.84 -17.40
CA PHE A 174 36.33 2.37 -17.37
C PHE A 174 36.51 1.74 -18.76
N GLN A 175 36.84 2.54 -19.79
CA GLN A 175 37.30 2.11 -21.11
C GLN A 175 38.80 2.42 -21.26
#